data_AF-A0A8J5ER65-F1
#
_entry.id   AF-A0A8J5ER65-F1
#
_cell.length_a   1.000
_cell.length_b   1.000
_cell.length_c   1.000
_cell.angle_alpha   90.00
_cell.angle_beta   90.00
_cell.angle_gamma   90.00
#
_symmetry.space_group_name_H-M   'P 1'
#
loop_
_entity.id
_entity.type
_entity.pdbx_description
1 polymer ?
#
loop_
_entity_poly.entity_id
_entity_poly.type
_entity_poly.pdbx_seq_one_letter_code
_entity_poly.pdbx_strand_id
1 'polypeptide(L)'
;MSTPATGLSTGDTTHTATASATTQTPLEVLQQIDFMPHVQALVSKIVNGQISVKDADNESGAVKVRIAKAKGALAEMDGLDETIHSRQAKIVSLDQQIQKKLELLKSFKQMAEAEGFDLSEKGPKKEESTDATTTTSASGAPLAGTKTEVPENAIEEDVEMS
;
A
#
# COMPACT_ATOMS: atom_id res chain seq x y z
N MET A 1 -55.94 -25.93 10.98
CA MET A 1 -55.32 -24.70 11.50
C MET A 1 -53.82 -24.92 11.47
N SER A 2 -53.13 -24.34 10.49
CA SER A 2 -51.71 -24.54 10.23
C SER A 2 -50.91 -23.39 10.83
N THR A 3 -49.85 -23.70 11.58
CA THR A 3 -48.80 -22.74 11.93
C THR A 3 -47.56 -22.99 11.07
N PRO A 4 -47.01 -22.00 10.36
CA PRO A 4 -45.67 -22.09 9.81
C PRO A 4 -44.63 -21.58 10.81
N ALA A 5 -43.54 -22.33 10.92
CA ALA A 5 -42.38 -22.07 11.74
C ALA A 5 -41.59 -20.85 11.26
N THR A 6 -41.18 -20.03 12.22
CA THR A 6 -40.23 -18.93 12.06
C THR A 6 -38.82 -19.49 11.84
N GLY A 7 -38.33 -19.44 10.59
CA GLY A 7 -36.94 -19.70 10.26
C GLY A 7 -36.10 -18.45 10.53
N LEU A 8 -35.32 -18.50 11.61
CA LEU A 8 -34.29 -17.52 11.95
C LEU A 8 -33.07 -17.77 11.05
N SER A 9 -32.92 -16.97 9.98
CA SER A 9 -31.72 -16.99 9.14
C SER A 9 -30.67 -16.09 9.77
N THR A 10 -29.78 -16.70 10.56
CA THR A 10 -28.58 -16.07 11.08
C THR A 10 -27.63 -15.83 9.91
N GLY A 11 -27.37 -14.57 9.59
CA GLY A 11 -26.37 -14.16 8.61
C GLY A 11 -24.98 -14.60 9.07
N ASP A 12 -24.47 -15.63 8.41
CA ASP A 12 -23.08 -16.05 8.50
C ASP A 12 -22.19 -14.95 7.89
N THR A 13 -21.78 -14.00 8.71
CA THR A 13 -20.73 -13.03 8.36
C THR A 13 -19.40 -13.73 8.60
N THR A 14 -19.01 -14.57 7.65
CA THR A 14 -17.64 -15.09 7.56
C THR A 14 -16.73 -13.93 7.20
N HIS A 15 -16.17 -13.28 8.22
CA HIS A 15 -14.89 -12.58 8.06
C HIS A 15 -13.84 -13.65 7.82
N THR A 16 -13.60 -13.98 6.55
CA THR A 16 -12.41 -14.74 6.15
C THR A 16 -11.19 -13.83 6.35
N ALA A 17 -10.69 -13.79 7.59
CA ALA A 17 -9.34 -13.35 7.89
C ALA A 17 -8.38 -14.40 7.32
N THR A 18 -8.13 -14.32 6.02
CA THR A 18 -7.12 -15.14 5.36
C THR A 18 -5.75 -14.66 5.81
N ALA A 19 -5.00 -15.59 6.35
CA ALA A 19 -3.65 -15.47 6.86
C ALA A 19 -2.71 -14.67 5.95
N SER A 20 -1.72 -14.06 6.60
CA SER A 20 -0.52 -13.42 6.06
C SER A 20 0.30 -14.35 5.14
N ALA A 21 -0.21 -14.64 3.94
CA ALA A 21 0.63 -14.87 2.78
C ALA A 21 1.09 -13.50 2.30
N THR A 22 2.38 -13.32 2.04
CA THR A 22 2.93 -12.09 1.49
C THR A 22 2.32 -11.86 0.10
N THR A 23 1.13 -11.26 0.05
CA THR A 23 0.46 -10.87 -1.19
C THR A 23 1.26 -9.73 -1.77
N GLN A 24 2.13 -10.07 -2.72
CA GLN A 24 2.87 -9.08 -3.51
C GLN A 24 1.89 -8.08 -4.07
N THR A 25 2.18 -6.79 -3.88
CA THR A 25 1.35 -5.74 -4.46
C THR A 25 1.40 -5.84 -5.99
N PRO A 26 0.35 -5.46 -6.74
CA PRO A 26 0.38 -5.48 -8.20
C PRO A 26 1.57 -4.70 -8.79
N LEU A 27 2.01 -3.65 -8.08
CA LEU A 27 3.19 -2.87 -8.41
C LEU A 27 4.50 -3.67 -8.29
N GLU A 28 4.67 -4.44 -7.21
CA GLU A 28 5.83 -5.34 -7.04
C GLU A 28 5.86 -6.42 -8.12
N VAL A 29 4.69 -6.96 -8.48
CA VAL A 29 4.58 -7.94 -9.56
C VAL A 29 5.05 -7.36 -10.88
N LEU A 30 4.65 -6.12 -11.21
CA LEU A 30 5.08 -5.45 -12.44
C LEU A 30 6.59 -5.15 -12.46
N GLN A 31 7.16 -4.72 -11.33
CA GLN A 31 8.60 -4.46 -11.23
C GLN A 31 9.46 -5.73 -11.43
N GLN A 32 8.94 -6.90 -11.06
CA GLN A 32 9.63 -8.17 -11.22
C GLN A 32 9.53 -8.75 -12.64
N ILE A 33 8.66 -8.22 -13.50
CA ILE A 33 8.50 -8.72 -14.87
C ILE A 33 9.50 -8.02 -15.77
N ASP A 34 10.59 -8.71 -16.08
CA ASP A 34 11.48 -8.35 -17.17
C ASP A 34 11.16 -9.16 -18.43
N PHE A 35 10.94 -8.46 -19.54
CA PHE A 35 10.66 -9.05 -20.85
C PHE A 35 11.92 -9.21 -21.69
N MET A 36 12.94 -8.36 -21.46
CA MET A 36 14.06 -8.20 -22.37
C MET A 36 14.87 -9.49 -22.59
N PRO A 37 15.22 -10.26 -21.54
CA PRO A 37 15.97 -11.50 -21.70
C PRO A 37 15.21 -12.54 -22.55
N HIS A 38 13.88 -12.54 -22.46
CA HIS A 38 13.03 -13.51 -23.16
C HIS A 38 12.83 -13.15 -24.62
N VAL A 39 12.67 -11.86 -24.91
CA VAL A 39 12.63 -11.36 -26.29
C VAL A 39 13.99 -11.59 -26.95
N GLN A 40 15.09 -11.26 -26.27
CA GLN A 40 16.44 -11.47 -26.79
C GLN A 40 16.74 -12.95 -27.04
N ALA A 41 16.36 -13.85 -26.13
CA ALA A 41 16.51 -15.28 -26.33
C ALA A 41 15.72 -15.78 -27.57
N LEU A 42 14.48 -15.31 -27.73
CA LEU A 42 13.65 -15.67 -28.88
C LEU A 42 14.27 -15.17 -30.19
N VAL A 43 14.65 -13.89 -30.26
CA VAL A 43 15.31 -13.29 -31.43
C VAL A 43 16.61 -14.01 -31.75
N SER A 44 17.43 -14.33 -30.74
CA SER A 44 18.70 -15.04 -30.95
C SER A 44 18.48 -16.43 -31.55
N LYS A 45 17.46 -17.18 -31.08
CA LYS A 45 17.09 -18.48 -31.66
C LYS A 45 16.66 -18.36 -33.13
N ILE A 46 15.92 -17.30 -33.48
CA ILE A 46 15.49 -17.04 -34.87
C ILE A 46 16.71 -16.72 -35.75
N VAL A 47 17.56 -15.78 -35.31
CA VAL A 47 18.74 -15.33 -36.06
C VAL A 47 19.73 -16.47 -36.26
N ASN A 48 19.89 -17.35 -35.26
CA ASN A 48 20.75 -18.52 -35.35
C ASN A 48 20.12 -19.69 -36.14
N GLY A 49 18.91 -19.51 -36.69
CA GLY A 49 18.21 -20.53 -37.47
C GLY A 49 17.74 -21.74 -36.66
N GLN A 50 17.75 -21.66 -35.32
CA GLN A 50 17.27 -22.75 -34.45
C GLN A 50 15.75 -22.90 -34.51
N ILE A 51 15.05 -21.79 -34.78
CA ILE A 51 13.60 -21.76 -34.96
C ILE A 51 13.28 -21.00 -36.24
N SER A 52 12.30 -21.52 -36.99
CA SER A 52 11.79 -20.83 -38.16
C SER A 52 10.99 -19.61 -37.71
N VAL A 53 10.98 -18.55 -38.53
CA VAL A 53 10.14 -17.38 -38.31
C VAL A 53 8.65 -17.76 -38.21
N LYS A 54 8.25 -18.82 -38.91
CA LYS A 54 6.88 -19.36 -38.84
C LYS A 54 6.53 -19.96 -37.48
N ASP A 55 7.52 -20.48 -36.76
CA ASP A 55 7.34 -21.14 -35.46
C ASP A 55 7.61 -20.19 -34.28
N ALA A 56 8.03 -18.95 -34.55
CA ALA A 56 8.32 -17.95 -33.53
C ALA A 56 7.11 -17.67 -32.61
N ASP A 57 5.90 -17.72 -33.15
CA ASP A 57 4.68 -17.51 -32.36
C ASP A 57 4.44 -18.62 -31.32
N ASN A 58 4.78 -19.87 -31.67
CA ASN A 58 4.70 -21.01 -30.76
C ASN A 58 5.77 -20.93 -29.66
N GLU A 59 6.99 -20.51 -30.04
CA GLU A 59 8.11 -20.37 -29.11
C GLU A 59 8.01 -19.12 -28.22
N SER A 60 7.16 -18.16 -28.58
CA SER A 60 6.90 -16.94 -27.80
C SER A 60 6.02 -17.15 -26.56
N GLY A 61 5.64 -18.39 -26.24
CA GLY A 61 4.76 -18.72 -25.11
C GLY A 61 5.20 -18.12 -23.78
N ALA A 62 6.50 -18.15 -23.47
CA ALA A 62 7.04 -17.56 -22.25
C ALA A 62 6.85 -16.03 -22.17
N VAL A 63 6.91 -15.34 -23.31
CA VAL A 63 6.65 -13.90 -23.41
C VAL A 63 5.16 -13.64 -23.23
N LYS A 64 4.30 -14.42 -23.90
CA LYS A 64 2.83 -14.33 -23.78
C LYS A 64 2.34 -14.51 -22.35
N VAL A 65 2.88 -15.49 -21.61
CA VAL A 65 2.53 -15.72 -20.20
C VAL A 65 2.88 -14.52 -19.33
N ARG A 66 4.07 -13.92 -19.51
CA ARG A 66 4.46 -12.73 -18.77
C ARG A 66 3.61 -11.51 -19.11
N ILE A 67 3.23 -11.34 -20.38
CA ILE A 67 2.31 -10.29 -20.80
C ILE A 67 0.95 -10.48 -20.14
N ALA A 68 0.43 -11.72 -20.10
CA ALA A 68 -0.81 -12.02 -19.42
C ALA A 68 -0.73 -11.71 -17.91
N LYS A 69 0.38 -12.06 -17.26
CA LYS A 69 0.64 -11.73 -15.85
C LYS A 69 0.68 -10.22 -15.62
N ALA A 70 1.38 -9.47 -16.46
CA ALA A 70 1.44 -8.00 -16.37
C ALA A 70 0.07 -7.36 -16.59
N LYS A 71 -0.72 -7.86 -17.55
CA LYS A 71 -2.10 -7.39 -17.78
C LYS A 71 -3.00 -7.67 -16.59
N GLY A 72 -2.87 -8.85 -15.96
CA GLY A 72 -3.58 -9.17 -14.72
C GLY A 72 -3.24 -8.19 -13.60
N ALA A 73 -1.95 -7.96 -13.35
CA ALA A 73 -1.51 -6.99 -12.34
C ALA A 73 -2.00 -5.56 -12.63
N LEU A 74 -1.99 -5.12 -13.90
CA LEU A 74 -2.56 -3.82 -14.28
C LEU A 74 -4.08 -3.74 -14.08
N ALA A 75 -4.82 -4.83 -14.28
CA ALA A 75 -6.26 -4.85 -14.06
C ALA A 75 -6.63 -4.80 -12.56
N GLU A 76 -5.75 -5.30 -11.69
CA GLU A 76 -5.93 -5.27 -10.23
C GLU A 76 -5.57 -3.91 -9.60
N MET A 77 -4.89 -3.03 -10.35
CA MET A 77 -4.52 -1.70 -9.88
C MET A 77 -5.72 -0.75 -9.94
N ASP A 78 -6.26 -0.39 -8.78
CA ASP A 78 -7.35 0.57 -8.66
C ASP A 78 -6.91 2.00 -9.04
N GLY A 79 -7.80 2.73 -9.69
CA GLY A 79 -7.59 4.13 -10.08
C GLY A 79 -6.58 4.38 -11.22
N LEU A 80 -6.22 3.35 -12.00
CA LEU A 80 -5.40 3.49 -13.21
C LEU A 80 -6.12 4.28 -14.32
N ASP A 81 -7.44 4.12 -14.40
CA ASP A 81 -8.34 4.82 -15.31
C ASP A 81 -8.82 6.18 -14.75
N GLU A 82 -8.63 6.41 -13.45
CA GLU A 82 -9.01 7.66 -12.81
C GLU A 82 -7.99 8.78 -13.09
N THR A 83 -8.49 9.89 -13.62
CA THR A 83 -7.70 11.13 -13.75
C THR A 83 -7.35 11.70 -12.38
N ILE A 84 -6.29 12.50 -12.31
CA ILE A 84 -5.86 13.17 -11.06
C ILE A 84 -7.00 14.05 -10.50
N HIS A 85 -7.71 14.77 -11.37
CA HIS A 85 -8.86 15.60 -10.96
C HIS A 85 -10.01 14.77 -10.37
N SER A 86 -10.31 13.60 -10.96
CA SER A 86 -11.32 12.68 -10.42
C SER A 86 -10.93 12.19 -9.02
N ARG A 87 -9.66 11.81 -8.83
CA ARG A 87 -9.13 11.41 -7.52
C ARG A 87 -9.23 12.53 -6.49
N GLN A 88 -8.88 13.76 -6.86
CA GLN A 88 -9.00 14.90 -5.96
C GLN A 88 -10.45 15.16 -5.54
N ALA A 89 -11.40 15.10 -6.48
CA ALA A 89 -12.82 15.25 -6.17
C ALA A 89 -13.33 14.14 -5.25
N LYS A 90 -12.88 12.90 -5.46
CA LYS A 90 -13.20 11.74 -4.61
C LYS A 90 -12.68 11.93 -3.18
N ILE A 91 -11.44 12.41 -3.02
CA ILE A 91 -10.84 12.73 -1.71
C ILE A 91 -11.71 13.77 -0.98
N VAL A 92 -12.03 14.89 -1.64
CA VAL A 92 -12.84 15.96 -1.03
C VAL A 92 -14.23 15.44 -0.63
N SER A 93 -14.87 14.63 -1.48
CA SER A 93 -16.16 14.01 -1.17
C SER A 93 -16.07 13.07 0.04
N LEU A 94 -15.03 12.24 0.10
CA LEU A 94 -14.81 11.33 1.22
C LEU A 94 -14.56 12.10 2.52
N ASP A 95 -13.77 13.16 2.49
CA ASP A 95 -13.54 14.02 3.65
C ASP A 95 -14.84 14.64 4.16
N GLN A 96 -15.68 15.16 3.26
CA GLN A 96 -16.99 15.69 3.65
C GLN A 96 -17.90 14.63 4.28
N GLN A 97 -17.87 13.40 3.75
CA GLN A 97 -18.64 12.29 4.32
C GLN A 97 -18.10 11.87 5.70
N ILE A 98 -16.79 11.84 5.86
CA ILE A 98 -16.15 11.56 7.15
C ILE A 98 -16.54 12.63 8.16
N GLN A 99 -16.46 13.91 7.82
CA GLN A 99 -16.87 15.00 8.70
C GLN A 99 -18.33 14.88 9.12
N LYS A 100 -19.24 14.62 8.18
CA LYS A 100 -20.67 14.38 8.50
C LYS A 100 -20.87 13.20 9.45
N LYS A 101 -20.15 12.10 9.22
CA LYS A 101 -20.22 10.91 10.09
C LYS A 101 -19.66 11.22 11.48
N LEU A 102 -18.57 11.99 11.58
CA LEU A 102 -18.00 12.42 12.85
C LEU A 102 -18.94 13.36 13.62
N GLU A 103 -19.57 14.32 12.95
CA GLU A 103 -20.58 15.20 13.55
C GLU A 103 -21.77 14.40 14.07
N LEU A 104 -22.25 13.42 13.29
CA LEU A 104 -23.31 12.51 13.73
C LEU A 104 -22.89 11.73 14.96
N LEU A 105 -21.71 11.11 14.96
CA LEU A 105 -21.17 10.39 16.11
C LEU A 105 -21.01 11.29 17.35
N LYS A 106 -20.59 12.54 17.16
CA LYS A 106 -20.47 13.52 18.25
C LYS A 106 -21.84 13.89 18.82
N SER A 107 -22.83 14.12 17.96
CA SER A 107 -24.20 14.39 18.38
C SER A 107 -24.82 13.20 19.12
N PHE A 108 -24.58 11.98 18.62
CA PHE A 108 -25.02 10.75 19.26
C PHE A 108 -24.37 10.56 20.64
N LYS A 109 -23.06 10.78 20.74
CA LYS A 109 -22.34 10.74 22.01
C LYS A 109 -22.93 11.72 23.03
N GLN A 110 -23.20 12.97 22.61
CA GLN A 110 -23.81 13.97 23.48
C GLN A 110 -25.22 13.58 23.94
N MET A 111 -26.04 13.02 23.05
CA MET A 111 -27.37 12.51 23.41
C MET A 111 -27.28 11.33 24.38
N ALA A 112 -26.38 10.38 24.14
CA ALA A 112 -26.17 9.24 25.02
C ALA A 112 -25.70 9.66 26.42
N GLU A 113 -24.74 10.58 26.51
CA GLU A 113 -24.27 11.13 27.79
C GLU A 113 -25.39 11.89 28.54
N ALA A 114 -26.26 12.61 27.82
CA ALA A 114 -27.40 13.31 28.41
C ALA A 114 -28.47 12.35 28.97
N GLU A 115 -28.66 11.18 28.34
CA GLU A 115 -29.55 10.11 28.81
C GLU A 115 -28.88 9.22 29.90
N GLY A 116 -27.69 9.60 30.38
CA GLY A 116 -26.96 8.89 31.44
C GLY A 116 -26.18 7.67 30.97
N PHE A 117 -26.02 7.48 29.66
CA PHE A 117 -25.15 6.47 29.08
C PHE A 117 -23.71 6.98 29.03
N ASP A 118 -22.85 6.46 29.90
CA ASP A 118 -21.43 6.78 29.87
C ASP A 118 -20.73 5.98 28.77
N LEU A 119 -20.43 6.65 27.66
CA LEU A 119 -19.68 6.12 26.52
C LEU A 119 -18.19 6.47 26.58
N SER A 120 -17.67 6.86 27.76
CA SER A 120 -16.23 7.01 27.94
C SER A 120 -15.56 5.64 27.93
N GLU A 121 -15.25 5.14 26.73
CA GLU A 121 -14.26 4.10 26.57
C GLU A 121 -12.95 4.57 27.21
N LYS A 122 -12.62 3.94 28.33
CA LYS A 122 -11.30 3.91 28.93
C LYS A 122 -10.35 3.28 27.90
N GLY A 123 -9.82 4.10 27.00
CA GLY A 123 -8.84 3.67 26.01
C GLY A 123 -7.68 2.90 26.67
N PRO A 124 -7.00 2.01 25.94
CA PRO A 124 -5.95 1.18 26.51
C PRO A 124 -4.91 2.09 27.16
N LYS A 125 -4.68 1.86 28.45
CA LYS A 125 -3.64 2.52 29.24
C LYS A 125 -2.32 2.40 28.46
N LYS A 126 -1.73 3.53 28.11
CA LYS A 126 -0.30 3.60 27.77
C LYS A 126 0.45 3.04 28.98
N GLU A 127 1.00 1.84 28.84
CA GLU A 127 1.94 1.29 29.81
C GLU A 127 3.20 2.16 29.79
N GLU A 128 3.32 2.94 30.86
CA GLU A 128 4.50 3.70 31.22
C GLU A 128 5.57 2.69 31.65
N SER A 129 6.60 2.56 30.81
CA SER A 129 7.79 1.77 31.10
C SER A 129 8.57 2.44 32.23
N THR A 130 8.44 1.90 33.44
CA THR A 130 9.41 2.13 34.51
C THR A 130 9.93 0.78 34.97
N ASP A 131 11.13 0.41 34.54
CA ASP A 131 12.10 -0.06 35.53
C ASP A 131 13.52 0.34 35.14
N ALA A 132 14.20 0.86 36.15
CA ALA A 132 15.56 1.36 36.08
C ALA A 132 16.53 0.23 36.42
N THR A 133 17.68 0.16 35.75
CA THR A 133 18.89 -0.33 36.41
C THR A 133 20.09 0.45 35.89
N THR A 134 20.47 1.43 36.70
CA THR A 134 21.76 2.10 36.71
C THR A 134 22.78 1.21 37.41
N THR A 135 23.91 0.89 36.77
CA THR A 135 25.19 0.66 37.47
C THR A 135 26.40 0.97 36.58
N THR A 136 26.96 2.14 36.85
CA THR A 136 28.33 2.64 36.73
C THR A 136 29.45 1.60 36.58
N SER A 137 30.34 1.81 35.59
CA SER A 137 31.79 1.62 35.76
C SER A 137 32.56 2.49 34.76
N ALA A 138 33.40 3.37 35.32
CA ALA A 138 34.24 4.33 34.63
C ALA A 138 35.53 3.67 34.12
N SER A 139 35.99 4.06 32.93
CA SER A 139 37.43 4.14 32.61
C SER A 139 37.68 4.90 31.30
N GLY A 140 38.47 5.97 31.35
CA GLY A 140 39.50 6.23 30.33
C GLY A 140 39.23 7.23 29.18
N ALA A 141 39.30 8.53 29.50
CA ALA A 141 39.97 9.63 28.79
C ALA A 141 39.68 9.99 27.29
N PRO A 142 39.84 11.27 26.89
CA PRO A 142 39.17 11.88 25.75
C PRO A 142 40.07 12.12 24.53
N LEU A 143 39.52 12.03 23.31
CA LEU A 143 40.18 12.48 22.08
C LEU A 143 39.22 13.26 21.18
N ALA A 144 39.46 14.58 21.15
CA ALA A 144 39.52 15.49 20.01
C ALA A 144 38.55 15.35 18.81
N GLY A 145 37.83 16.45 18.53
CA GLY A 145 37.53 16.99 17.18
C GLY A 145 36.54 16.16 16.32
N THR A 146 35.51 16.72 15.71
CA THR A 146 35.47 17.96 14.94
C THR A 146 34.00 18.32 14.68
N LYS A 147 33.72 19.61 14.76
CA LYS A 147 32.48 20.26 14.32
C LYS A 147 32.59 20.40 12.79
N THR A 148 31.70 19.78 12.04
CA THR A 148 31.50 20.10 10.62
C THR A 148 30.05 20.54 10.43
N GLU A 149 29.87 21.86 10.55
CA GLU A 149 28.81 22.61 9.89
C GLU A 149 28.88 22.35 8.38
N VAL A 150 27.75 21.99 7.77
CA VAL A 150 27.56 22.07 6.32
C VAL A 150 26.60 23.24 6.08
N PRO A 151 27.03 24.33 5.42
CA PRO A 151 26.15 25.46 5.15
C PRO A 151 25.29 25.27 3.88
N GLU A 152 24.16 25.97 3.98
CA GLU A 152 23.17 26.40 2.99
C GLU A 152 23.66 26.75 1.58
N ASN A 153 22.77 26.49 0.61
CA ASN A 153 22.39 27.33 -0.53
C ASN A 153 23.44 28.24 -1.19
N ALA A 154 23.69 27.97 -2.48
CA ALA A 154 23.50 28.90 -3.60
C ALA A 154 24.37 28.43 -4.78
N ILE A 155 23.75 27.98 -5.88
CA ILE A 155 24.39 28.05 -7.20
C ILE A 155 23.36 28.70 -8.10
N GLU A 156 23.64 29.97 -8.37
CA GLU A 156 22.92 30.87 -9.24
C GLU A 156 22.93 30.37 -10.69
N GLU A 157 21.85 30.70 -11.39
CA GLU A 157 21.73 30.69 -12.84
C GLU A 157 22.83 31.58 -13.43
N ASP A 158 23.55 31.08 -14.44
CA ASP A 158 24.11 31.95 -15.47
C ASP A 158 23.67 31.44 -16.84
N VAL A 159 22.72 32.21 -17.39
CA VAL A 159 22.29 32.21 -18.77
C VAL A 159 23.20 33.20 -19.49
N GLU A 160 24.09 32.71 -20.35
CA GLU A 160 24.59 33.52 -21.46
C GLU A 160 24.40 32.75 -22.77
N MET A 161 23.33 33.11 -23.48
CA MET A 161 23.27 33.04 -24.94
C MET A 161 23.85 34.33 -25.49
N SER A 162 24.89 34.25 -26.31
CA SER A 162 25.08 34.96 -27.59
C SER A 162 26.41 34.58 -28.22
#